data_AF-A0A6V7X9U8-F1
#
_entry.id   AF-A0A6V7X9U8-F1
#
_cell.length_a   1.000
_cell.length_b   1.000
_cell.length_c   1.000
_cell.angle_alpha   90.00
_cell.angle_beta   90.00
_cell.angle_gamma   90.00
#
_symmetry.space_group_name_H-M   'P 1'
#
loop_
_entity.id
_entity.type
_entity.pdbx_description
1 polymer ?
#
loop_
_entity_poly.entity_id
_entity_poly.type
_entity_poly.pdbx_seq_one_letter_code
_entity_poly.pdbx_strand_id
1 'polypeptide(L)'
;MTIASACMKHFRLNHLKPEHLAIVPEKGYETCDNQSELALKYLQWYEETRGVHIQSAHSEGGEYVVAGRYKVDGYIKEEDRAIEVNGCVWHACEKCFGNDLNKILPNGKNSGRNT
;
A
#
# COMPACT_ATOMS: atom_id res chain seq x y z
N MET A 1 -6.08 7.07 -17.56
CA MET A 1 -7.53 6.78 -17.50
C MET A 1 -8.00 6.37 -18.88
N THR A 2 -8.86 5.34 -18.98
CA THR A 2 -9.44 4.90 -20.25
C THR A 2 -10.84 5.51 -20.46
N ILE A 3 -11.29 5.61 -21.70
CA ILE A 3 -12.65 6.08 -22.04
C ILE A 3 -13.71 5.23 -21.33
N ALA A 4 -13.53 3.90 -21.30
CA ALA A 4 -14.42 2.98 -20.58
C ALA A 4 -14.52 3.31 -19.09
N SER A 5 -13.39 3.63 -18.44
CA SER A 5 -13.36 4.04 -17.03
C SER A 5 -14.15 5.33 -16.78
N ALA A 6 -14.03 6.31 -17.69
CA ALA A 6 -14.77 7.57 -17.61
C ALA A 6 -16.28 7.38 -17.81
N CYS A 7 -16.70 6.58 -18.80
CA CYS A 7 -18.12 6.26 -19.03
C CYS A 7 -18.74 5.54 -17.83
N MET A 8 -18.03 4.56 -17.27
CA MET A 8 -18.50 3.83 -16.09
C MET A 8 -18.60 4.72 -14.84
N LYS A 9 -17.73 5.74 -14.72
CA LYS A 9 -17.85 6.76 -13.67
C LYS A 9 -19.08 7.65 -13.89
N HIS A 10 -19.32 8.10 -15.12
CA HIS A 10 -20.50 8.91 -15.45
C HIS A 10 -21.82 8.16 -15.20
N PHE A 11 -21.88 6.88 -15.57
CA PHE A 11 -23.02 6.00 -15.32
C PHE A 11 -23.31 5.87 -13.81
N ARG A 12 -22.28 5.56 -13.01
CA ARG A 12 -22.40 5.41 -11.55
C ARG A 12 -22.89 6.67 -10.84
N LEU A 13 -22.49 7.84 -11.32
CA LEU A 13 -22.83 9.12 -10.69
C LEU A 13 -24.19 9.67 -11.10
N ASN A 14 -24.60 9.48 -12.36
CA ASN A 14 -25.76 10.19 -12.92
C ASN A 14 -26.94 9.28 -13.29
N HIS A 15 -26.69 7.98 -13.50
CA HIS A 15 -27.68 7.06 -14.06
C HIS A 15 -27.98 5.85 -13.18
N LEU A 16 -27.20 5.64 -12.10
CA LEU A 16 -27.41 4.55 -11.17
C LEU A 16 -28.62 4.84 -10.26
N LYS A 17 -29.68 4.05 -10.40
CA LYS A 17 -30.88 4.19 -9.57
C LYS A 17 -30.63 3.66 -8.15
N PRO A 18 -31.31 4.21 -7.13
CA PRO A 18 -31.33 3.64 -5.78
C PRO A 18 -31.79 2.17 -5.82
N GLU A 19 -31.35 1.36 -4.85
CA GLU A 19 -31.75 -0.06 -4.70
C GLU A 19 -31.27 -1.00 -5.83
N HIS A 20 -30.16 -0.65 -6.49
CA HIS A 20 -29.50 -1.50 -7.48
C HIS A 20 -28.42 -2.40 -6.83
N LEU A 21 -28.28 -3.61 -7.37
CA LEU A 21 -27.25 -4.59 -7.01
C LEU A 21 -25.85 -3.96 -7.08
N ALA A 22 -25.08 -4.02 -6.00
CA ALA A 22 -23.84 -3.25 -5.90
C ALA A 22 -22.80 -3.65 -6.97
N ILE A 23 -22.22 -2.66 -7.66
CA ILE A 23 -21.16 -2.88 -8.66
C ILE A 23 -19.87 -3.24 -7.92
N VAL A 24 -19.53 -4.51 -7.91
CA VAL A 24 -18.30 -5.02 -7.31
C VAL A 24 -17.10 -4.43 -8.05
N PRO A 25 -16.19 -3.72 -7.37
CA PRO A 25 -14.94 -3.28 -7.98
C PRO A 25 -14.12 -4.48 -8.45
N GLU A 26 -13.26 -4.30 -9.46
CA GLU A 26 -12.37 -5.36 -9.96
C GLU A 26 -11.47 -5.96 -8.86
N LYS A 27 -11.21 -5.20 -7.79
CA LYS A 27 -10.47 -5.61 -6.60
C LYS A 27 -11.35 -5.96 -5.38
N GLY A 28 -12.67 -6.09 -5.56
CA GLY A 28 -13.62 -6.30 -4.46
C GLY A 28 -13.81 -5.07 -3.55
N TYR A 29 -14.50 -5.27 -2.44
CA TYR A 29 -14.75 -4.25 -1.40
C TYR A 29 -13.68 -4.23 -0.31
N GLU A 30 -12.78 -5.21 -0.32
CA GLU A 30 -11.71 -5.31 0.66
C GLU A 30 -10.57 -4.37 0.26
N THR A 31 -10.00 -3.67 1.24
CA THR A 31 -8.71 -3.01 1.07
C THR A 31 -7.69 -4.10 0.82
N CYS A 32 -7.39 -4.39 -0.44
CA CYS A 32 -6.23 -5.22 -0.76
C CYS A 32 -5.02 -4.55 -0.12
N ASP A 33 -4.34 -5.27 0.78
CA ASP A 33 -3.02 -4.89 1.28
C ASP A 33 -2.14 -4.73 0.04
N ASN A 34 -1.96 -3.48 -0.40
CA ASN A 34 -1.18 -3.19 -1.59
C ASN A 34 0.28 -3.18 -1.15
N GLN A 35 0.91 -4.36 -1.21
CA GLN A 35 2.36 -4.42 -1.17
C GLN A 35 2.92 -3.62 -2.34
N SER A 36 3.85 -2.71 -2.06
CA SER A 36 4.42 -1.88 -3.12
C SER A 36 5.46 -2.70 -3.90
N GLU A 37 5.44 -2.62 -5.23
CA GLU A 37 6.46 -3.28 -6.07
C GLU A 37 7.87 -2.80 -5.70
N LEU A 38 7.99 -1.55 -5.23
CA LEU A 38 9.21 -0.98 -4.69
C LEU A 38 9.69 -1.72 -3.44
N ALA A 39 8.79 -2.01 -2.49
CA ALA A 39 9.10 -2.74 -1.27
C ALA A 39 9.64 -4.14 -1.60
N LEU A 40 8.94 -4.88 -2.46
CA LEU A 40 9.37 -6.24 -2.85
C LEU A 40 10.77 -6.24 -3.48
N LYS A 41 11.03 -5.33 -4.43
CA LYS A 41 12.36 -5.20 -5.07
C LYS A 41 13.44 -4.80 -4.07
N TYR A 42 13.12 -3.92 -3.11
CA TYR A 42 14.07 -3.51 -2.08
C TYR A 42 14.41 -4.68 -1.14
N LEU A 43 13.41 -5.46 -0.71
CA LEU A 43 13.63 -6.62 0.14
C LEU A 43 14.48 -7.67 -0.57
N GLN A 44 14.17 -8.00 -1.82
CA GLN A 44 14.97 -8.93 -2.61
C GLN A 44 16.44 -8.45 -2.74
N TRP A 45 16.64 -7.18 -3.08
CA TRP A 45 17.99 -6.60 -3.15
C TRP A 45 18.72 -6.67 -1.80
N TYR A 46 18.01 -6.46 -0.69
CA TYR A 46 18.57 -6.51 0.66
C TYR A 46 18.98 -7.94 1.03
N GLU A 47 18.16 -8.95 0.73
CA GLU A 47 18.49 -10.37 0.91
C GLU A 47 19.77 -10.73 0.15
N GLU A 48 19.86 -10.37 -1.13
CA GLU A 48 21.03 -10.66 -1.98
C GLU A 48 22.29 -9.95 -1.49
N THR A 49 22.17 -8.68 -1.07
CA THR A 49 23.32 -7.85 -0.67
C THR A 49 23.87 -8.26 0.69
N ARG A 50 23.01 -8.67 1.62
CA ARG A 50 23.39 -9.01 3.00
C ARG A 50 23.51 -10.50 3.26
N GLY A 51 23.04 -11.34 2.33
CA GLY A 51 23.00 -12.79 2.50
C GLY A 51 22.06 -13.22 3.63
N VAL A 52 21.01 -12.45 3.89
CA VAL A 52 20.02 -12.73 4.96
C VAL A 52 18.71 -13.22 4.35
N HIS A 53 17.97 -14.02 5.12
CA HIS A 53 16.61 -14.40 4.73
C HIS A 53 15.59 -13.43 5.36
N ILE A 54 14.77 -12.79 4.51
CA ILE A 54 13.68 -11.90 4.91
C ILE A 54 12.35 -12.64 4.73
N GLN A 55 11.55 -12.71 5.80
CA GLN A 55 10.16 -13.09 5.70
C GLN A 55 9.33 -11.91 5.22
N SER A 56 8.67 -12.06 4.07
CA SER A 56 7.79 -11.04 3.46
C SER A 56 6.44 -11.66 3.06
N ALA A 57 5.54 -10.86 2.49
CA ALA A 57 4.23 -11.32 2.01
C ALA A 57 4.28 -12.49 1.02
N HIS A 58 5.39 -12.64 0.29
CA HIS A 58 5.57 -13.71 -0.70
C HIS A 58 6.26 -14.96 -0.14
N SER A 59 6.70 -14.93 1.12
CA SER A 59 7.28 -16.10 1.77
C SER A 59 6.17 -17.13 2.07
N GLU A 60 6.53 -18.42 2.11
CA GLU A 60 5.59 -19.53 2.35
C GLU A 60 4.83 -19.41 3.70
N GLY A 61 5.37 -18.63 4.65
CA GLY A 61 4.75 -18.29 5.93
C GLY A 61 3.99 -16.95 5.98
N GLY A 62 3.83 -16.25 4.86
CA GLY A 62 3.17 -14.94 4.77
C GLY A 62 3.92 -13.78 5.46
N GLU A 63 3.27 -12.61 5.52
CA GLU A 63 3.79 -11.42 6.23
C GLU A 63 3.96 -11.71 7.73
N TYR A 64 5.10 -11.30 8.28
CA TYR A 64 5.35 -11.43 9.71
C TYR A 64 4.48 -10.44 10.48
N VAL A 65 3.80 -10.92 11.52
CA VAL A 65 2.96 -10.09 12.39
C VAL A 65 3.69 -9.86 13.71
N VAL A 66 4.22 -8.66 13.89
CA VAL A 66 4.83 -8.20 15.13
C VAL A 66 3.73 -7.99 16.18
N ALA A 67 3.96 -8.55 17.37
CA ALA A 67 3.06 -8.45 18.53
C ALA A 67 1.59 -8.86 18.24
N GLY A 68 1.37 -9.72 17.25
CA GLY A 68 0.04 -10.21 16.86
C GLY A 68 -0.90 -9.14 16.30
N ARG A 69 -0.41 -7.93 15.99
CA ARG A 69 -1.24 -6.80 15.52
C ARG A 69 -0.67 -6.05 14.33
N TYR A 70 0.66 -5.96 14.21
CA TYR A 70 1.30 -5.12 13.20
C TYR A 70 1.95 -5.98 12.13
N LYS A 71 1.48 -5.87 10.89
CA LYS A 71 2.13 -6.48 9.74
C LYS A 71 3.30 -5.61 9.31
N VAL A 72 4.43 -6.23 9.01
CA VAL A 72 5.63 -5.53 8.51
C VAL A 72 5.95 -6.00 7.10
N ASP A 73 6.57 -5.12 6.29
CA ASP A 73 6.91 -5.43 4.90
C ASP A 73 7.94 -6.58 4.81
N GLY A 74 8.92 -6.56 5.71
CA GLY A 74 9.94 -7.60 5.82
C GLY A 74 10.42 -7.82 7.25
N TYR A 75 10.73 -9.05 7.61
CA TYR A 75 11.27 -9.42 8.92
C TYR A 75 12.47 -10.35 8.81
N ILE A 76 13.57 -10.00 9.46
CA ILE A 76 14.79 -10.81 9.54
C ILE A 76 14.84 -11.45 10.92
N LYS A 77 14.59 -12.76 10.96
CA LYS A 77 14.53 -13.53 12.20
C LYS A 77 15.86 -13.59 12.94
N GLU A 78 16.97 -13.63 12.20
CA GLU A 78 18.33 -13.76 12.75
C GLU A 78 18.77 -12.50 13.50
N GLU A 79 18.30 -11.33 13.04
CA GLU A 79 18.66 -10.03 13.61
C GLU A 79 17.56 -9.45 14.52
N ASP A 80 16.42 -10.13 14.66
CA ASP A 80 15.21 -9.58 15.29
C ASP A 80 14.85 -8.19 14.72
N ARG A 81 14.92 -8.06 13.39
CA ARG A 81 14.82 -6.77 12.69
C ARG A 81 13.62 -6.74 11.76
N ALA A 82 12.74 -5.77 11.99
CA ALA A 82 11.68 -5.41 11.05
C ALA A 82 12.16 -4.35 10.04
N ILE A 83 11.69 -4.46 8.81
CA ILE A 83 11.94 -3.53 7.70
C ILE A 83 10.59 -3.04 7.19
N GLU A 84 10.44 -1.72 7.10
CA GLU A 84 9.29 -1.06 6.46
C GLU A 84 9.77 -0.15 5.32
N VAL A 85 9.13 -0.26 4.17
CA VAL A 85 9.47 0.51 2.96
C VAL A 85 8.35 1.50 2.65
N ASN A 86 8.52 2.70 3.20
CA ASN A 86 7.51 3.75 3.11
C ASN A 86 7.64 4.58 1.81
N GLY A 87 6.77 4.32 0.84
CA GLY A 87 6.70 5.08 -0.41
C GLY A 87 6.38 6.56 -0.18
N CYS A 88 7.21 7.47 -0.72
CA CYS A 88 7.14 8.90 -0.40
C CYS A 88 5.76 9.53 -0.64
N VAL A 89 5.12 9.20 -1.76
CA VAL A 89 3.80 9.73 -2.17
C VAL A 89 2.68 9.22 -1.25
N TRP A 90 2.85 8.05 -0.65
CA TRP A 90 1.83 7.42 0.21
C TRP A 90 2.03 7.77 1.68
N HIS A 91 3.26 7.99 2.11
CA HIS A 91 3.63 8.25 3.51
C HIS A 91 4.06 9.70 3.79
N ALA A 92 3.83 10.63 2.86
CA ALA A 92 4.17 12.03 3.01
C ALA A 92 5.62 12.26 3.49
N CYS A 93 6.59 11.71 2.72
CA CYS A 93 8.01 11.83 3.04
C CYS A 93 8.40 13.29 3.31
N GLU A 94 8.96 13.55 4.50
CA GLU A 94 9.36 14.89 4.96
C GLU A 94 10.33 15.56 4.01
N LYS A 95 11.27 14.80 3.44
CA LYS A 95 12.28 15.32 2.52
C LYS A 95 11.67 15.75 1.18
N CYS A 96 10.67 15.03 0.68
CA CYS A 96 10.06 15.31 -0.62
C CYS A 96 8.90 16.30 -0.53
N PHE A 97 8.11 16.25 0.55
CA PHE A 97 6.86 16.96 0.66
C PHE A 97 6.82 17.99 1.80
N GLY A 98 7.79 17.99 2.71
CA GLY A 98 7.82 18.84 3.89
C GLY A 98 6.93 18.33 5.02
N ASN A 99 6.69 19.18 6.02
CA ASN A 99 5.89 18.88 7.21
C ASN A 99 4.50 19.55 7.19
N ASP A 100 4.05 20.03 6.03
CA ASP A 100 2.71 20.59 5.90
C ASP A 100 1.68 19.47 5.81
N LEU A 101 0.92 19.25 6.89
CA LEU A 101 -0.09 18.21 7.02
C LEU A 101 -1.30 18.40 6.07
N ASN A 102 -1.51 19.61 5.56
CA ASN A 102 -2.61 19.92 4.64
C ASN A 102 -2.21 19.81 3.17
N LYS A 103 -0.95 19.44 2.89
CA LYS A 103 -0.46 19.32 1.53
C LYS A 103 -1.14 18.14 0.83
N ILE A 104 -1.70 18.41 -0.33
CA ILE A 104 -2.24 17.38 -1.22
C ILE A 104 -1.06 16.70 -1.91
N LEU A 105 -0.89 15.40 -1.65
CA LEU A 105 0.14 14.58 -2.27
C LEU A 105 -0.27 14.21 -3.71
N PRO A 106 0.66 13.76 -4.56
CA PRO A 106 0.36 13.35 -5.94
C PRO A 106 -0.69 12.24 -6.08
N ASN A 107 -0.98 11.49 -5.01
CA ASN A 107 -2.05 10.50 -4.95
C ASN A 107 -3.44 11.09 -4.64
N GLY A 108 -3.56 12.41 -4.51
CA GLY A 108 -4.81 13.11 -4.20
C GLY A 108 -5.26 12.98 -2.73
N LYS A 109 -4.43 12.38 -1.86
CA LYS A 109 -4.68 12.32 -0.40
C LYS A 109 -3.93 13.44 0.31
N ASN A 110 -4.42 13.82 1.49
CA ASN A 110 -3.68 14.72 2.37
C ASN A 110 -2.50 13.95 3.00
N SER A 111 -1.46 14.67 3.36
CA SER A 111 -0.31 14.16 4.11
C SER A 111 -0.61 13.79 5.56
N GLY A 112 -1.89 13.65 5.93
CA GLY A 112 -2.36 13.44 7.29
C GLY A 112 -1.68 12.23 7.93
N ARG A 113 -0.64 12.50 8.72
CA ARG A 113 -0.06 11.54 9.65
C ARG A 113 -1.06 11.42 10.79
N ASN A 114 -1.90 10.40 10.77
CA ASN A 114 -2.60 10.00 11.98
C ASN A 114 -1.54 9.45 12.93
N THR A 115 -1.06 10.31 13.82
CA THR A 115 -0.32 9.94 15.03
C THR A 115 -1.19 9.14 15.96
#